data_AF-A0A917R180-F1
#
_entry.id   AF-A0A917R180-F1
#
_cell.length_a   1.000
_cell.length_b   1.000
_cell.length_c   1.000
_cell.angle_alpha   90.00
_cell.angle_beta   90.00
_cell.angle_gamma   90.00
#
_symmetry.space_group_name_H-M   'P 1'
#
loop_
_entity.id
_entity.type
_entity.pdbx_description
1 polymer ?
#
loop_
_entity_poly.entity_id
_entity_poly.type
_entity_poly.pdbx_seq_one_letter_code
_entity_poly.pdbx_strand_id
1 'polypeptide(L)'
;MTQPPDHTAKVHVSVPVRLSLDTGYRDQHVSTLKRGPRKPRHRRPRLVEWHRMDPTQRRTSWSELVAWVTWLHDRYELGVEERLPYCWAHHPGLIEELWALKAWREEIYDADQPSGQAARYWHAELRQTMHAAITFYAAGCRAGHRGADGTAAEDPALQRRWQQADPAAGIPAHRLIAGTPAPGRRDGYLFLTPATMDTHRQNRTAVPLSTTVTDLLRHDGSWWVPGQGGWLRVTDPELAHRLDQRRVALALADRSVEHRRAGRTARGGPR
;
A
#
# COMPACT_ATOMS: atom_id res chain seq x y z
N MET A 1 -36.65 30.52 52.58
CA MET A 1 -35.75 31.60 53.02
C MET A 1 -34.55 30.94 53.68
N THR A 2 -33.35 31.49 53.44
CA THR A 2 -32.01 31.08 53.93
C THR A 2 -31.20 30.18 52.98
N GLN A 3 -30.19 30.80 52.36
CA GLN A 3 -29.15 30.29 51.46
C GLN A 3 -27.82 30.22 52.24
N PRO A 4 -26.91 29.27 51.95
CA PRO A 4 -25.49 29.41 52.31
C PRO A 4 -24.54 29.30 51.09
N PRO A 5 -23.25 29.65 51.26
CA PRO A 5 -22.50 30.40 50.25
C PRO A 5 -21.49 29.61 49.40
N ASP A 6 -21.07 30.31 48.36
CA ASP A 6 -20.12 30.00 47.29
C ASP A 6 -18.65 30.22 47.74
N HIS A 7 -17.75 29.29 47.39
CA HIS A 7 -16.30 29.46 47.51
C HIS A 7 -15.57 28.78 46.35
N THR A 8 -15.33 29.56 45.30
CA THR A 8 -14.26 29.36 44.33
C THR A 8 -12.89 29.71 44.93
N ALA A 9 -11.91 28.81 44.85
CA ALA A 9 -10.50 29.11 45.08
C ALA A 9 -9.64 28.59 43.93
N LYS A 10 -9.10 29.52 43.13
CA LYS A 10 -8.06 29.30 42.12
C LYS A 10 -6.70 29.29 42.82
N VAL A 11 -5.91 28.24 42.63
CA VAL A 11 -4.52 28.18 43.10
C VAL A 11 -3.58 28.47 41.92
N HIS A 12 -2.96 29.64 41.94
CA HIS A 12 -1.79 30.00 41.13
C HIS A 12 -0.53 29.50 41.85
N VAL A 13 0.30 28.70 41.18
CA VAL A 13 1.67 28.41 41.63
C VAL A 13 2.65 28.88 40.56
N SER A 14 3.41 29.92 40.90
CA SER A 14 4.53 30.46 40.13
C SER A 14 5.78 29.60 40.34
N VAL A 15 6.45 29.22 39.27
CA VAL A 15 7.75 28.51 39.29
C VAL A 15 8.84 29.48 38.84
N PRO A 16 9.94 29.67 39.58
CA PRO A 16 11.06 30.50 39.14
C PRO A 16 11.99 29.72 38.19
N VAL A 17 12.32 30.35 37.06
CA VAL A 17 13.37 29.93 36.12
C VAL A 17 14.73 30.40 36.65
N ARG A 18 15.69 29.48 36.78
CA ARG A 18 17.13 29.80 36.80
C ARG A 18 17.84 29.03 35.70
N LEU A 19 18.39 29.79 34.76
CA LEU A 19 19.38 29.35 33.76
C LEU A 19 20.70 29.02 34.47
N SER A 20 21.25 27.84 34.20
CA SER A 20 22.67 27.55 34.43
C SER A 20 23.18 26.75 33.23
N LEU A 21 23.99 27.41 32.41
CA LEU A 21 24.84 26.79 31.40
C LEU A 21 26.06 26.24 32.12
N ASP A 22 26.32 24.93 32.02
CA ASP A 22 27.69 24.45 32.07
C ASP A 22 27.90 23.13 31.31
N THR A 23 28.64 23.29 30.22
CA THR A 23 29.54 22.42 29.49
C THR A 23 29.97 21.11 30.19
N GLY A 24 29.77 19.98 29.51
CA GLY A 24 30.29 18.68 29.94
C GLY A 24 30.17 17.60 28.87
N TYR A 25 31.03 17.68 27.85
CA TYR A 25 31.30 16.64 26.85
C TYR A 25 31.65 15.31 27.55
N ARG A 26 30.87 14.25 27.32
CA ARG A 26 31.15 12.90 27.84
C ARG A 26 31.11 11.88 26.70
N ASP A 27 32.29 11.32 26.48
CA ASP A 27 32.71 10.34 25.48
C ASP A 27 31.76 9.13 25.41
N GLN A 28 31.21 8.86 24.21
CA GLN A 28 30.47 7.64 23.93
C GLN A 28 31.44 6.58 23.42
N HIS A 29 31.83 5.66 24.30
CA HIS A 29 32.49 4.42 23.92
C HIS A 29 31.62 3.63 22.94
N VAL A 30 32.03 3.57 21.66
CA VAL A 30 31.46 2.69 20.65
C VAL A 30 31.97 1.27 20.91
N SER A 31 31.18 0.45 21.59
CA SER A 31 31.45 -0.99 21.69
C SER A 31 31.17 -1.67 20.35
N THR A 32 32.23 -2.01 19.62
CA THR A 32 32.19 -2.86 18.43
C THR A 32 31.82 -4.29 18.79
N LEU A 33 30.52 -4.61 18.79
CA LEU A 33 30.04 -5.99 18.81
C LEU A 33 30.32 -6.63 17.43
N LYS A 34 31.26 -7.59 17.42
CA LYS A 34 31.54 -8.47 16.28
C LYS A 34 30.25 -9.17 15.86
N ARG A 35 29.74 -8.87 14.66
CA ARG A 35 28.61 -9.58 14.06
C ARG A 35 29.04 -10.99 13.68
N GLY A 36 28.52 -11.99 14.40
CA GLY A 36 28.61 -13.39 14.00
C GLY A 36 27.86 -13.67 12.69
N PRO A 37 28.07 -14.84 12.08
CA PRO A 37 27.49 -15.19 10.79
C PRO A 37 25.96 -15.13 10.85
N ARG A 38 25.34 -14.41 9.91
CA ARG A 38 23.88 -14.32 9.81
C ARG A 38 23.30 -15.70 9.50
N LYS A 39 22.49 -16.22 10.43
CA LYS A 39 21.66 -17.42 10.25
C LYS A 39 20.88 -17.30 8.92
N PRO A 40 20.82 -18.34 8.08
CA PRO A 40 20.05 -18.30 6.84
C PRO A 40 18.60 -17.96 7.17
N ARG A 41 18.09 -16.90 6.55
CA ARG A 41 16.68 -16.51 6.67
C ARG A 41 15.85 -17.64 6.07
N HIS A 42 15.10 -18.36 6.91
CA HIS A 42 14.08 -19.29 6.44
C HIS A 42 13.21 -18.53 5.45
N ARG A 43 13.18 -18.99 4.20
CA ARG A 43 12.37 -18.40 3.14
C ARG A 43 10.93 -18.63 3.56
N ARG A 44 10.31 -17.60 4.15
CA ARG A 44 8.93 -17.68 4.66
C ARG A 44 8.05 -18.22 3.52
N PRO A 45 7.22 -19.23 3.78
CA PRO A 45 6.25 -19.66 2.78
C PRO A 45 5.41 -18.44 2.38
N ARG A 46 5.28 -18.23 1.07
CA ARG A 46 4.40 -17.17 0.55
C ARG A 46 2.97 -17.54 0.93
N LEU A 47 2.16 -16.56 1.35
CA LEU A 47 0.72 -16.74 1.47
C LEU A 47 0.17 -17.27 0.14
N VAL A 48 -0.44 -18.45 0.16
CA VAL A 48 -1.09 -19.09 -1.00
C VAL A 48 -2.59 -19.06 -0.75
N GLU A 49 -3.35 -18.60 -1.74
CA GLU A 49 -4.82 -18.64 -1.73
C GLU A 49 -5.31 -20.10 -1.65
N TRP A 50 -6.34 -20.35 -0.85
CA TRP A 50 -6.79 -21.72 -0.53
C TRP A 50 -7.11 -22.53 -1.79
N HIS A 51 -7.84 -21.93 -2.73
CA HIS A 51 -8.21 -22.57 -3.99
C HIS A 51 -7.02 -22.87 -4.92
N ARG A 52 -5.87 -22.20 -4.73
CA ARG A 52 -4.65 -22.40 -5.53
C ARG A 52 -3.69 -23.45 -4.97
N MET A 53 -3.92 -23.90 -3.74
CA MET A 53 -3.11 -24.97 -3.15
C MET A 53 -3.27 -26.27 -3.92
N ASP A 54 -2.18 -27.02 -4.07
CA ASP A 54 -2.25 -28.40 -4.56
C ASP A 54 -2.99 -29.31 -3.56
N PRO A 55 -3.47 -30.50 -3.96
CA PRO A 55 -4.24 -31.37 -3.08
C PRO A 55 -3.51 -31.86 -1.83
N THR A 56 -2.18 -31.97 -1.86
CA THR A 56 -1.39 -32.40 -0.69
C THR A 56 -1.21 -31.23 0.26
N GLN A 57 -0.84 -30.06 -0.24
CA GLN A 57 -0.76 -28.83 0.54
C GLN A 57 -2.10 -28.53 1.22
N ARG A 58 -3.21 -28.59 0.47
CA ARG A 58 -4.55 -28.31 0.99
C ARG A 58 -4.95 -29.25 2.13
N ARG A 59 -4.60 -30.54 2.05
CA ARG A 59 -4.87 -31.50 3.14
C ARG A 59 -4.09 -31.18 4.41
N THR A 60 -2.81 -30.84 4.27
CA THR A 60 -1.99 -30.42 5.42
C THR A 60 -2.52 -29.13 6.03
N SER A 61 -2.76 -28.11 5.21
CA SER A 61 -3.28 -26.81 5.65
C SER A 61 -4.69 -26.92 6.24
N TRP A 62 -5.51 -27.89 5.80
CA TRP A 62 -6.82 -28.16 6.40
C TRP A 62 -6.72 -28.61 7.85
N SER A 63 -5.85 -29.58 8.15
CA SER A 63 -5.64 -30.04 9.52
C SER A 63 -5.12 -28.90 10.42
N GLU A 64 -4.21 -28.07 9.91
CA GLU A 64 -3.71 -26.90 10.62
C GLU A 64 -4.80 -25.85 10.86
N LEU A 65 -5.64 -25.59 9.85
CA LEU A 65 -6.73 -24.63 9.94
C LEU A 65 -7.78 -25.10 10.95
N VAL A 66 -8.19 -26.37 10.92
CA VAL A 66 -9.13 -26.94 11.89
C VAL A 66 -8.59 -26.80 13.31
N ALA A 67 -7.33 -27.18 13.56
CA ALA A 67 -6.72 -27.05 14.88
C ALA A 67 -6.68 -25.59 15.35
N TRP A 68 -6.37 -24.66 14.44
CA TRP A 68 -6.33 -23.24 14.73
C TRP A 68 -7.71 -22.63 14.99
N VAL A 69 -8.73 -23.01 14.21
CA VAL A 69 -10.13 -22.57 14.42
C VAL A 69 -10.65 -23.11 15.75
N THR A 70 -10.32 -24.34 16.13
CA THR A 70 -10.65 -24.88 17.46
C THR A 70 -10.02 -24.04 18.57
N TRP A 71 -8.72 -23.74 18.46
CA TRP A 71 -8.06 -22.84 19.40
C TRP A 71 -8.73 -21.46 19.45
N LEU A 72 -9.11 -20.90 18.31
CA LEU A 72 -9.77 -19.60 18.22
C LEU A 72 -11.15 -19.64 18.88
N HIS A 73 -11.91 -20.70 18.62
CA HIS A 73 -13.23 -20.93 19.18
C HIS A 73 -13.19 -20.95 20.70
N ASP A 74 -12.23 -21.69 21.27
CA ASP A 74 -12.06 -21.79 22.72
C ASP A 74 -11.51 -20.49 23.32
N ARG A 75 -10.50 -19.89 22.68
CA ARG A 75 -9.79 -18.73 23.22
C ARG A 75 -10.60 -17.43 23.22
N TYR A 76 -11.55 -17.31 22.29
CA TYR A 76 -12.42 -16.15 22.11
C TYR A 76 -13.90 -16.45 22.36
N GLU A 77 -14.20 -17.63 22.92
CA GLU A 77 -15.56 -18.05 23.30
C GLU A 77 -16.55 -17.92 22.12
N LEU A 78 -16.13 -18.32 20.91
CA LEU A 78 -16.91 -18.12 19.69
C LEU A 78 -18.16 -19.02 19.59
N GLY A 79 -18.26 -20.02 20.46
CA GLY A 79 -19.45 -20.85 20.60
C GLY A 79 -20.61 -20.13 21.30
N VAL A 80 -20.32 -19.07 22.05
CA VAL A 80 -21.37 -18.23 22.66
C VAL A 80 -22.09 -17.49 21.54
N GLU A 81 -23.42 -17.61 21.52
CA GLU A 81 -24.29 -17.01 20.49
C GLU A 81 -23.98 -17.45 19.05
N GLU A 82 -23.23 -18.55 18.87
CA GLU A 82 -22.84 -19.07 17.56
C GLU A 82 -22.14 -17.99 16.69
N ARG A 83 -21.23 -17.24 17.30
CA ARG A 83 -20.48 -16.16 16.64
C ARG A 83 -19.62 -16.65 15.48
N LEU A 84 -19.19 -17.90 15.54
CA LEU A 84 -18.72 -18.65 14.39
C LEU A 84 -19.67 -19.83 14.16
N PRO A 85 -20.31 -19.95 13.00
CA PRO A 85 -21.27 -21.03 12.76
C PRO A 85 -20.59 -22.39 12.73
N TYR A 86 -21.24 -23.42 13.29
CA TYR A 86 -20.72 -24.80 13.23
C TYR A 86 -20.57 -25.32 11.80
N CYS A 87 -21.36 -24.77 10.87
CA CYS A 87 -21.28 -25.05 9.43
C CYS A 87 -20.05 -24.39 8.75
N TRP A 88 -19.16 -23.68 9.44
CA TRP A 88 -18.06 -22.90 8.83
C TRP A 88 -17.26 -23.64 7.75
N ALA A 89 -17.00 -24.94 7.95
CA ALA A 89 -16.25 -25.79 7.04
C ALA A 89 -16.96 -26.05 5.68
N HIS A 90 -18.23 -25.71 5.56
CA HIS A 90 -19.03 -25.83 4.35
C HIS A 90 -19.11 -24.51 3.57
N HIS A 91 -18.45 -23.44 4.04
CA HIS A 91 -18.46 -22.13 3.41
C HIS A 91 -17.08 -21.81 2.80
N PRO A 92 -16.90 -21.98 1.48
CA PRO A 92 -15.61 -21.73 0.82
C PRO A 92 -15.06 -20.31 1.04
N GLY A 93 -15.93 -19.29 1.03
CA GLY A 93 -15.54 -17.91 1.32
C GLY A 93 -15.00 -17.73 2.75
N LEU A 94 -15.68 -18.33 3.74
CA LEU A 94 -15.25 -18.26 5.14
C LEU A 94 -13.94 -19.04 5.38
N ILE A 95 -13.70 -20.13 4.64
CA ILE A 95 -12.42 -20.85 4.68
C ILE A 95 -11.27 -19.94 4.21
N GLU A 96 -11.44 -19.22 3.10
CA GLU A 96 -10.42 -18.28 2.59
C GLU A 96 -10.14 -17.15 3.60
N GLU A 97 -11.19 -16.58 4.21
CA GLU A 97 -11.05 -15.52 5.22
C GLU A 97 -10.32 -16.02 6.48
N LEU A 98 -10.71 -17.17 7.02
CA LEU A 98 -10.07 -17.76 8.20
C LEU A 98 -8.61 -18.15 7.92
N TRP A 99 -8.32 -18.67 6.73
CA TRP A 99 -6.96 -19.00 6.32
C TRP A 99 -6.06 -17.76 6.25
N ALA A 100 -6.53 -16.68 5.62
CA ALA A 100 -5.81 -15.43 5.54
C ALA A 100 -5.57 -14.83 6.95
N LEU A 101 -6.58 -14.89 7.82
CA LEU A 101 -6.48 -14.39 9.19
C LEU A 101 -5.47 -15.20 10.04
N LYS A 102 -5.44 -16.53 9.88
CA LYS A 102 -4.42 -17.40 10.48
C LYS A 102 -3.02 -17.04 10.00
N ALA A 103 -2.83 -16.95 8.68
CA ALA A 103 -1.53 -16.67 8.10
C ALA A 103 -1.00 -15.30 8.54
N TRP A 104 -1.84 -14.27 8.60
CA TRP A 104 -1.43 -12.96 9.09
C TRP A 104 -1.02 -12.98 10.57
N ARG A 105 -1.70 -13.78 11.41
CA ARG A 105 -1.27 -13.99 12.80
C ARG A 105 0.13 -14.58 12.84
N GLU A 106 0.38 -15.64 12.08
CA GLU A 106 1.69 -16.29 12.01
C GLU A 106 2.76 -15.30 11.54
N GLU A 107 2.48 -14.48 10.52
CA GLU A 107 3.41 -13.43 10.08
C GLU A 107 3.78 -12.42 11.16
N ILE A 108 2.81 -12.02 12.01
CA ILE A 108 3.01 -11.07 13.12
C ILE A 108 3.86 -11.70 14.22
N TYR A 109 3.52 -12.93 14.64
CA TYR A 109 4.15 -13.56 15.80
C TYR A 109 5.48 -14.25 15.47
N ASP A 110 5.67 -14.69 14.22
CA ASP A 110 6.93 -15.25 13.71
C ASP A 110 7.85 -14.16 13.11
N ALA A 111 7.49 -12.89 13.30
CA ALA A 111 8.33 -11.75 12.92
C ALA A 111 9.66 -11.74 13.68
N ASP A 112 10.78 -11.39 13.01
CA ASP A 112 12.06 -11.15 13.69
C ASP A 112 11.93 -10.05 14.77
N GLN A 113 10.98 -9.12 14.55
CA GLN A 113 10.61 -8.06 15.49
C GLN A 113 9.09 -7.93 15.52
N PRO A 114 8.39 -8.66 16.41
CA PRO A 114 6.94 -8.59 16.54
C PRO A 114 6.47 -7.19 16.93
N SER A 115 5.34 -6.75 16.37
CA SER A 115 4.75 -5.44 16.64
C SER A 115 3.43 -5.60 17.41
N GLY A 116 3.36 -5.01 18.60
CA GLY A 116 2.11 -4.95 19.38
C GLY A 116 0.99 -4.20 18.65
N GLN A 117 1.34 -3.21 17.81
CA GLN A 117 0.35 -2.52 16.98
C GLN A 117 -0.22 -3.44 15.91
N ALA A 118 0.62 -4.24 15.24
CA ALA A 118 0.15 -5.22 14.28
C ALA A 118 -0.77 -6.27 14.93
N ALA A 119 -0.42 -6.74 16.13
CA ALA A 119 -1.28 -7.63 16.90
C ALA A 119 -2.64 -6.98 17.23
N ARG A 120 -2.67 -5.69 17.62
CA ARG A 120 -3.93 -4.96 17.86
C ARG A 120 -4.79 -4.85 16.60
N TYR A 121 -4.20 -4.62 15.44
CA TYR A 121 -4.93 -4.61 14.17
C TYR A 121 -5.46 -5.99 13.81
N TRP A 122 -4.68 -7.03 14.03
CA TRP A 122 -5.14 -8.40 13.85
C TRP A 122 -6.39 -8.72 14.69
N HIS A 123 -6.43 -8.30 15.96
CA HIS A 123 -7.63 -8.46 16.79
C HIS A 123 -8.83 -7.64 16.30
N ALA A 124 -8.60 -6.50 15.64
CA ALA A 124 -9.68 -5.71 15.06
C ALA A 124 -10.29 -6.43 13.85
N GLU A 125 -9.45 -6.96 12.96
CA GLU A 125 -9.91 -7.74 11.80
C GLU A 125 -10.55 -9.07 12.22
N LEU A 126 -10.04 -9.76 13.25
CA LEU A 126 -10.70 -10.94 13.81
C LEU A 126 -12.16 -10.64 14.15
N ARG A 127 -12.45 -9.52 14.81
CA ARG A 127 -13.83 -9.13 15.13
C ARG A 127 -14.65 -8.82 13.89
N GLN A 128 -14.06 -8.23 12.86
CA GLN A 128 -14.74 -7.98 11.58
C GLN A 128 -15.08 -9.30 10.87
N THR A 129 -14.14 -10.25 10.79
CA THR A 129 -14.36 -11.59 10.23
C THR A 129 -15.47 -12.32 10.98
N MET A 130 -15.49 -12.27 12.32
CA MET A 130 -16.57 -12.90 13.10
C MET A 130 -17.92 -12.21 12.85
N HIS A 131 -17.94 -10.89 12.74
CA HIS A 131 -19.18 -10.18 12.40
C HIS A 131 -19.69 -10.59 11.00
N ALA A 132 -18.81 -10.68 10.01
CA ALA A 132 -19.12 -11.17 8.66
C ALA A 132 -19.61 -12.62 8.67
N ALA A 133 -19.01 -13.50 9.48
CA ALA A 133 -19.45 -14.87 9.68
C ALA A 133 -20.93 -14.95 10.09
N ILE A 134 -21.35 -14.10 11.03
CA ILE A 134 -22.73 -14.06 11.52
C ILE A 134 -23.69 -13.50 10.47
N THR A 135 -23.32 -12.40 9.81
CA THR A 135 -24.23 -11.65 8.94
C THR A 135 -24.38 -12.25 7.55
N PHE A 136 -23.30 -12.75 6.95
CA PHE A 136 -23.30 -13.25 5.57
C PHE A 136 -23.45 -14.77 5.48
N TYR A 137 -22.84 -15.52 6.40
CA TYR A 137 -22.77 -16.98 6.29
C TYR A 137 -23.82 -17.67 7.18
N ALA A 138 -23.93 -17.28 8.45
CA ALA A 138 -24.85 -17.92 9.40
C ALA A 138 -26.33 -17.60 9.16
N ALA A 139 -26.65 -16.46 8.52
CA ALA A 139 -28.03 -16.09 8.18
C ALA A 139 -28.73 -17.14 7.30
N GLY A 140 -27.99 -17.78 6.39
CA GLY A 140 -28.49 -18.88 5.57
C GLY A 140 -28.52 -20.23 6.29
N CYS A 141 -27.57 -20.52 7.19
CA CYS A 141 -27.49 -21.83 7.86
C CYS A 141 -28.69 -22.12 8.78
N ARG A 142 -29.24 -21.10 9.47
CA ARG A 142 -30.34 -21.29 10.45
C ARG A 142 -31.68 -21.70 9.83
N ALA A 143 -31.89 -21.41 8.54
CA ALA A 143 -33.13 -21.74 7.83
C ALA A 143 -33.03 -23.06 7.02
N GLY A 144 -31.93 -23.81 7.17
CA GLY A 144 -31.61 -24.99 6.38
C GLY A 144 -30.41 -24.72 5.47
N HIS A 145 -29.39 -25.58 5.55
CA HIS A 145 -28.14 -25.42 4.81
C HIS A 145 -28.37 -25.63 3.30
N ARG A 146 -28.65 -24.54 2.59
CA ARG A 146 -28.67 -24.53 1.12
C ARG A 146 -27.25 -24.33 0.64
N GLY A 147 -26.77 -25.23 -0.23
CA GLY A 147 -25.53 -24.99 -0.96
C GLY A 147 -25.65 -23.70 -1.78
N ALA A 148 -24.52 -23.16 -2.25
CA ALA A 148 -24.58 -22.03 -3.18
C ALA A 148 -25.42 -22.44 -4.39
N ASP A 149 -26.53 -21.73 -4.64
CA ASP A 149 -27.41 -21.97 -5.78
C ASP A 149 -26.66 -21.65 -7.08
N GLY A 150 -26.03 -22.67 -7.68
CA GLY A 150 -25.23 -22.55 -8.92
C GLY A 150 -23.97 -21.70 -8.77
N THR A 151 -22.86 -22.13 -9.37
CA THR A 151 -21.68 -21.24 -9.42
C THR A 151 -21.85 -20.20 -10.53
N ALA A 152 -21.35 -18.98 -10.32
CA ALA A 152 -21.41 -17.95 -11.35
C ALA A 152 -20.70 -18.37 -12.65
N ALA A 153 -19.69 -19.25 -12.55
CA ALA A 153 -18.98 -19.80 -13.70
C ALA A 153 -19.86 -20.70 -14.58
N GLU A 154 -20.85 -21.37 -13.99
CA GLU A 154 -21.75 -22.29 -14.67
C GLU A 154 -22.98 -21.59 -15.27
N ASP A 155 -23.25 -20.33 -14.93
CA ASP A 155 -24.34 -19.54 -15.52
C ASP A 155 -23.88 -18.84 -16.82
N PRO A 156 -24.26 -19.34 -18.02
CA PRO A 156 -23.78 -18.77 -19.28
C PRO A 156 -24.41 -17.41 -19.59
N ALA A 157 -25.58 -17.09 -19.01
CA ALA A 157 -26.21 -15.79 -19.19
C ALA A 157 -25.49 -14.72 -18.35
N LEU A 158 -25.12 -15.06 -17.12
CA LEU A 158 -24.32 -14.18 -16.25
C LEU A 158 -22.91 -13.98 -16.80
N GLN A 159 -22.23 -15.04 -17.23
CA GLN A 159 -20.89 -14.95 -17.83
C GLN A 159 -20.89 -14.05 -19.07
N ARG A 160 -21.86 -14.22 -19.98
CA ARG A 160 -21.99 -13.34 -21.16
C ARG A 160 -22.21 -11.89 -20.76
N ARG A 161 -23.06 -11.63 -19.76
CA ARG A 161 -23.31 -10.26 -19.26
C ARG A 161 -22.03 -9.61 -18.74
N TRP A 162 -21.22 -10.34 -17.98
CA TRP A 162 -19.96 -9.82 -17.44
C TRP A 162 -18.90 -9.60 -18.53
N GLN A 163 -18.79 -10.52 -19.50
CA GLN A 163 -17.86 -10.39 -20.62
C GLN A 163 -18.23 -9.23 -21.57
N GLN A 164 -19.52 -8.90 -21.66
CA GLN A 164 -20.03 -7.79 -22.47
C GLN A 164 -20.10 -6.46 -21.72
N ALA A 165 -19.88 -6.47 -20.40
CA ALA A 165 -19.88 -5.25 -19.61
C ALA A 165 -18.73 -4.33 -20.05
N ASP A 166 -18.99 -3.03 -20.06
CA ASP A 166 -17.96 -2.04 -20.38
C ASP A 166 -16.89 -2.03 -19.27
N PRO A 167 -15.63 -2.42 -19.56
CA PRO A 167 -14.56 -2.38 -18.55
C PRO A 167 -14.19 -0.95 -18.16
N ALA A 168 -14.62 0.05 -18.92
CA ALA A 168 -14.46 1.47 -18.62
C ALA A 168 -15.69 2.07 -17.91
N ALA A 169 -16.71 1.28 -17.57
CA ALA A 169 -17.90 1.75 -16.88
C ALA A 169 -17.53 2.55 -15.61
N GLY A 170 -18.04 3.77 -15.50
CA GLY A 170 -17.77 4.68 -14.38
C GLY A 170 -16.45 5.44 -14.45
N ILE A 171 -15.61 5.21 -15.47
CA ILE A 171 -14.41 6.01 -15.72
C ILE A 171 -14.81 7.25 -16.55
N PRO A 172 -14.59 8.48 -16.05
CA PRO A 172 -14.89 9.68 -16.81
C PRO A 172 -14.14 9.70 -18.15
N ALA A 173 -14.81 10.06 -19.24
CA ALA A 173 -14.24 10.02 -20.60
C ALA A 173 -12.87 10.69 -20.70
N HIS A 174 -12.65 11.84 -20.03
CA HIS A 174 -11.37 12.55 -20.05
C HIS A 174 -10.18 11.74 -19.49
N ARG A 175 -10.42 10.70 -18.68
CA ARG A 175 -9.37 9.79 -18.17
C ARG A 175 -9.10 8.60 -19.08
N LEU A 176 -10.04 8.25 -19.96
CA LEU A 176 -9.86 7.17 -20.95
C LEU A 176 -8.99 7.62 -22.14
N ILE A 177 -8.84 8.93 -22.35
CA ILE A 177 -8.08 9.51 -23.46
C ILE A 177 -6.57 9.56 -23.18
N ALA A 178 -6.05 8.62 -22.39
CA ALA A 178 -4.63 8.33 -22.33
C ALA A 178 -4.32 7.23 -23.37
N GLY A 179 -4.34 7.57 -24.66
CA GLY A 179 -3.87 6.62 -25.69
C GLY A 179 -4.46 6.73 -27.10
N THR A 180 -5.52 7.50 -27.34
CA THR A 180 -6.01 7.69 -28.72
C THR A 180 -5.27 8.85 -29.39
N PRO A 181 -4.44 8.61 -30.42
CA PRO A 181 -3.84 9.70 -31.18
C PRO A 181 -4.96 10.45 -31.91
N ALA A 182 -5.12 11.74 -31.61
CA ALA A 182 -5.96 12.61 -32.42
C ALA A 182 -5.45 12.57 -33.87
N PRO A 183 -6.30 12.30 -34.88
CA PRO A 183 -5.84 12.21 -36.26
C PRO A 183 -5.31 13.57 -36.74
N GLY A 184 -4.06 13.58 -37.22
CA GLY A 184 -3.53 14.60 -38.13
C GLY A 184 -3.01 15.91 -37.54
N ARG A 185 -2.81 16.04 -36.22
CA ARG A 185 -2.17 17.25 -35.67
C ARG A 185 -0.70 17.29 -36.08
N ARG A 186 -0.33 18.28 -36.89
CA ARG A 186 1.05 18.52 -37.36
C ARG A 186 1.83 19.34 -36.33
N ASP A 187 3.15 19.21 -36.36
CA ASP A 187 4.06 20.04 -35.56
C ASP A 187 3.80 21.54 -35.78
N GLY A 188 3.96 22.33 -34.73
CA GLY A 188 3.81 23.77 -34.75
C GLY A 188 4.19 24.40 -33.42
N TYR A 189 3.93 25.70 -33.28
CA TYR A 189 4.38 26.47 -32.12
C TYR A 189 3.83 25.95 -30.78
N LEU A 190 2.58 25.49 -30.75
CA LEU A 190 1.90 25.00 -29.53
C LEU A 190 1.95 23.49 -29.34
N PHE A 191 2.34 22.74 -30.38
CA PHE A 191 2.22 21.29 -30.39
C PHE A 191 3.35 20.63 -31.17
N LEU A 192 3.92 19.56 -30.61
CA LEU A 192 4.84 18.68 -31.32
C LEU A 192 4.30 17.24 -31.27
N THR A 193 4.41 16.54 -32.38
CA THR A 193 4.10 15.11 -32.45
C THR A 193 5.05 14.29 -31.58
N PRO A 194 4.65 13.07 -31.16
CA PRO A 194 5.53 12.18 -30.42
C PRO A 194 6.84 11.91 -31.16
N ALA A 195 6.76 11.65 -32.48
CA ALA A 195 7.92 11.35 -33.32
C ALA A 195 8.96 12.49 -33.34
N THR A 196 8.50 13.73 -33.46
CA THR A 196 9.38 14.91 -33.47
C THR A 196 10.01 15.13 -32.10
N MET A 197 9.22 15.02 -31.02
CA MET A 197 9.79 15.16 -29.67
C MET A 197 10.77 14.04 -29.34
N ASP A 198 10.51 12.79 -29.74
CA ASP A 198 11.43 11.68 -29.55
C ASP A 198 12.75 11.89 -30.31
N THR A 199 12.67 12.45 -31.52
CA THR A 199 13.86 12.87 -32.28
C THR A 199 14.64 13.95 -31.52
N HIS A 200 13.97 14.95 -30.95
CA HIS A 200 14.63 15.97 -30.12
C HIS A 200 15.28 15.38 -28.87
N ARG A 201 14.66 14.38 -28.24
CA ARG A 201 15.24 13.66 -27.09
C ARG A 201 16.47 12.86 -27.50
N GLN A 202 16.40 12.11 -28.60
CA GLN A 202 17.53 11.33 -29.12
C GLN A 202 18.71 12.24 -29.49
N ASN A 203 18.43 13.38 -30.10
CA ASN A 203 19.43 14.40 -30.45
C ASN A 203 19.87 15.26 -29.25
N ARG A 204 19.37 15.01 -28.03
CA ARG A 204 19.66 15.75 -26.79
C ARG A 204 19.35 17.25 -26.87
N THR A 205 18.42 17.65 -27.75
CA THR A 205 17.89 19.02 -27.86
C THR A 205 16.60 19.21 -27.05
N ALA A 206 15.96 18.12 -26.62
CA ALA A 206 14.93 18.10 -25.60
C ALA A 206 15.50 17.44 -24.33
N VAL A 207 15.50 18.16 -23.21
CA VAL A 207 16.09 17.71 -21.94
C VAL A 207 14.99 17.53 -20.89
N PRO A 208 14.93 16.40 -20.18
CA PRO A 208 13.94 16.19 -19.13
C PRO A 208 14.15 17.11 -17.93
N LEU A 209 13.09 17.31 -17.16
CA LEU A 209 13.11 18.11 -15.94
C LEU A 209 14.11 17.58 -14.91
N SER A 210 14.21 16.26 -14.77
CA SER A 210 15.23 15.60 -13.95
C SER A 210 15.49 14.17 -14.42
N THR A 211 16.44 13.47 -13.79
CA THR A 211 16.68 12.04 -14.06
C THR A 211 15.48 11.15 -13.69
N THR A 212 14.62 11.63 -12.79
CA THR A 212 13.46 10.90 -12.25
C THR A 212 12.14 11.36 -12.84
N VAL A 213 12.05 12.62 -13.28
CA VAL A 213 10.85 13.20 -13.90
C VAL A 213 11.14 13.44 -15.37
N THR A 214 10.89 12.41 -16.17
CA THR A 214 11.19 12.38 -17.62
C THR A 214 10.06 12.87 -18.50
N ASP A 215 8.88 13.07 -17.92
CA ASP A 215 7.65 13.35 -18.67
C ASP A 215 7.47 14.85 -18.94
N LEU A 216 8.37 15.71 -18.44
CA LEU A 216 8.39 17.13 -18.73
C LEU A 216 9.69 17.46 -19.43
N LEU A 217 9.61 18.01 -20.64
CA LEU A 217 10.78 18.25 -21.47
C LEU A 217 10.97 19.74 -21.70
N ARG A 218 12.22 20.19 -21.63
CA ARG A 218 12.62 21.52 -22.09
C ARG A 218 13.19 21.41 -23.49
N HIS A 219 12.58 22.11 -24.43
CA HIS A 219 13.02 22.19 -25.83
C HIS A 219 12.76 23.59 -26.39
N ASP A 220 13.72 24.13 -27.13
CA ASP A 220 13.66 25.47 -27.74
C ASP A 220 13.19 26.58 -26.78
N GLY A 221 13.85 26.64 -25.61
CA GLY A 221 13.53 27.65 -24.59
C GLY A 221 12.15 27.50 -23.94
N SER A 222 11.40 26.42 -24.20
CA SER A 222 10.03 26.24 -23.69
C SER A 222 9.82 24.88 -23.04
N TRP A 223 8.90 24.83 -22.09
CA TRP A 223 8.49 23.58 -21.46
C TRP A 223 7.42 22.90 -22.30
N TRP A 224 7.51 21.58 -22.39
CA TRP A 224 6.60 20.73 -23.13
C TRP A 224 6.07 19.64 -22.21
N VAL A 225 4.76 19.45 -22.22
CA VAL A 225 4.05 18.47 -21.40
C VAL A 225 3.33 17.46 -22.29
N PRO A 226 3.21 16.19 -21.88
CA PRO A 226 2.43 15.21 -22.62
C PRO A 226 0.98 15.66 -22.62
N GLY A 227 0.41 15.72 -23.81
CA GLY A 227 -0.99 16.00 -24.06
C GLY A 227 -1.60 14.92 -24.95
N GLN A 228 -2.84 15.14 -25.37
CA GLN A 228 -3.50 14.18 -26.24
C GLN A 228 -2.83 14.14 -27.62
N GLY A 229 -2.28 12.99 -27.95
CA GLY A 229 -1.65 12.72 -29.25
C GLY A 229 -0.28 13.35 -29.47
N GLY A 230 0.35 13.97 -28.46
CA GLY A 230 1.67 14.60 -28.60
C GLY A 230 2.07 15.45 -27.41
N TRP A 231 2.90 16.46 -27.66
CA TRP A 231 3.50 17.33 -26.66
C TRP A 231 2.95 18.74 -26.82
N LEU A 232 2.49 19.34 -25.73
CA LEU A 232 1.94 20.69 -25.70
C LEU A 232 2.93 21.66 -25.08
N ARG A 233 3.10 22.83 -25.72
CA ARG A 233 3.92 23.90 -25.18
C ARG A 233 3.23 24.54 -23.99
N VAL A 234 3.97 24.71 -22.89
CA VAL A 234 3.55 25.52 -21.76
C VAL A 234 3.64 26.99 -22.18
N THR A 235 2.48 27.64 -22.34
CA THR A 235 2.39 29.07 -22.68
C THR A 235 2.23 29.97 -21.46
N ASP A 236 1.86 29.41 -20.32
CA ASP A 236 1.77 30.15 -19.06
C ASP A 236 3.18 30.48 -18.54
N PRO A 237 3.58 31.77 -18.48
CA PRO A 237 4.91 32.18 -18.05
C PRO A 237 5.18 31.87 -16.58
N GLU A 238 4.16 31.90 -15.71
CA GLU A 238 4.34 31.63 -14.28
C GLU A 238 4.60 30.14 -14.05
N LEU A 239 3.84 29.27 -14.73
CA LEU A 239 4.11 27.84 -14.72
C LEU A 239 5.50 27.51 -15.29
N ALA A 240 5.89 28.15 -16.40
CA ALA A 240 7.22 27.96 -16.97
C ALA A 240 8.34 28.37 -16.00
N HIS A 241 8.17 29.50 -15.29
CA HIS A 241 9.13 29.96 -14.28
C HIS A 241 9.24 29.00 -13.10
N ARG A 242 8.12 28.49 -12.58
CA ARG A 242 8.11 27.48 -11.51
C ARG A 242 8.81 26.19 -11.93
N LEU A 243 8.61 25.75 -13.17
CA LEU A 243 9.30 24.56 -13.71
C LEU A 243 10.82 24.77 -13.81
N ASP A 244 11.27 25.99 -14.14
CA ASP A 244 12.69 26.34 -14.12
C ASP A 244 13.31 26.27 -12.73
N GLN A 245 12.66 26.88 -11.75
CA GLN A 245 13.09 26.80 -10.36
C GLN A 245 13.14 25.34 -9.88
N ARG A 246 12.12 24.54 -10.25
CA ARG A 246 12.04 23.12 -9.88
C ARG A 246 13.14 22.28 -10.52
N ARG A 247 13.50 22.55 -11.78
CA ARG A 247 14.61 21.89 -12.48
C ARG A 247 15.92 22.08 -11.73
N VAL A 248 16.21 23.29 -11.27
CA VAL A 248 17.44 23.59 -10.49
C VAL A 248 17.46 22.80 -9.19
N ALA A 249 16.35 22.79 -8.46
CA ALA A 249 16.24 22.04 -7.20
C ALA A 249 16.40 20.52 -7.40
N LEU A 250 15.76 19.96 -8.44
CA LEU A 250 15.87 18.53 -8.74
C LEU A 250 17.27 18.15 -9.25
N ALA A 251 17.93 18.99 -10.04
CA ALA A 251 19.30 18.73 -10.48
C ALA A 251 20.30 18.69 -9.30
N LEU A 252 20.08 19.49 -8.26
CA LEU A 252 20.87 19.42 -7.02
C LEU A 252 20.62 18.10 -6.26
N ALA A 253 19.36 17.66 -6.20
CA ALA A 253 18.99 16.40 -5.58
C ALA A 253 19.58 15.19 -6.32
N ASP A 254 19.52 15.18 -7.65
CA ASP A 254 20.06 14.12 -8.50
C ASP A 254 21.57 13.97 -8.30
N ARG A 255 22.33 15.08 -8.32
CA ARG A 255 23.78 15.07 -8.00
C ARG A 255 24.07 14.53 -6.61
N SER A 256 23.25 14.86 -5.61
CA SER A 256 23.41 14.34 -4.24
C SER A 256 23.20 12.82 -4.17
N VAL A 257 22.26 12.29 -4.95
CA VAL A 257 22.00 10.84 -5.05
C VAL A 257 23.15 10.13 -5.75
N GLU A 258 23.65 10.69 -6.85
CA GLU A 258 24.79 10.14 -7.60
C GLU A 258 26.06 10.08 -6.74
N HIS A 259 26.40 11.17 -6.02
CA HIS A 259 27.53 11.17 -5.09
C HIS A 259 27.39 10.11 -4.00
N ARG A 260 26.19 9.90 -3.44
CA ARG A 260 25.94 8.84 -2.45
C ARG A 260 26.08 7.44 -3.03
N ARG A 261 25.66 7.23 -4.28
CA ARG A 261 25.80 5.95 -4.98
C ARG A 261 27.27 5.64 -5.28
N ALA A 262 28.03 6.61 -5.79
CA ALA A 262 29.46 6.49 -6.04
C ALA A 262 30.28 6.23 -4.77
N GLY A 263 29.94 6.91 -3.66
CA GLY A 263 30.58 6.65 -2.37
C GLY A 263 30.29 5.27 -1.78
N ARG A 264 29.13 4.67 -2.11
CA ARG A 264 28.78 3.30 -1.71
C ARG A 264 29.46 2.24 -2.57
N THR A 265 29.59 2.46 -3.88
CA THR A 265 30.31 1.53 -4.79
C THR A 265 31.81 1.54 -4.53
N ALA A 266 32.42 2.70 -4.24
CA ALA A 266 33.84 2.79 -3.88
C ALA A 266 34.18 2.08 -2.54
N ARG A 267 33.24 2.00 -1.60
CA ARG A 267 33.40 1.25 -0.33
C ARG A 267 33.07 -0.25 -0.46
N GLY A 268 32.66 -0.72 -1.64
CA GLY A 268 32.21 -2.09 -1.88
C GLY A 268 33.00 -2.88 -2.93
N GLY A 269 34.18 -2.39 -3.36
CA GLY A 269 35.07 -3.14 -4.27
C GLY A 269 35.64 -4.42 -3.63
N PRO A 270 35.85 -5.50 -4.41
CA PRO A 270 36.03 -6.86 -3.90
C PRO A 270 37.38 -7.03 -3.18
N ARG A 271 37.36 -7.78 -2.07
CA ARG A 271 38.53 -8.44 -1.50
C ARG A 271 38.68 -9.83 -2.11
#